data_AF-Q5UZ42-F1
#
_entry.id   AF-Q5UZ42-F1
#
_cell.length_a   1.000
_cell.length_b   1.000
_cell.length_c   1.000
_cell.angle_alpha   90.00
_cell.angle_beta   90.00
_cell.angle_gamma   90.00
#
_symmetry.space_group_name_H-M   'P 1'
#
loop_
_entity.id
_entity.type
_entity.pdbx_description
1 polymer ?
#
loop_
_entity_poly.entity_id
_entity_poly.type
_entity_poly.pdbx_seq_one_letter_code
_entity_poly.pdbx_strand_id
1 'polypeptide(L)' 'MEGDAYVPHVTVARGGDLDAAARLVERDIEPIRWTVDELAFYDADRNQPVSWVSLPA' A
#
# COMPACT_ATOMS: atom_id res chain seq x y z
N MET A 1 4.89 -0.06 15.60
CA MET A 1 5.39 0.39 14.29
C MET A 1 6.26 -0.73 13.75
N GLU A 2 6.15 -1.10 12.48
CA GLU A 2 6.77 -2.32 11.92
C GLU A 2 8.31 -2.28 11.83
N GLY A 3 8.95 -1.22 12.35
CA GLY A 3 10.40 -1.13 12.50
C GLY A 3 11.14 -1.19 11.17
N ASP A 4 12.44 -1.44 11.24
CA ASP A 4 13.33 -1.46 10.06
C ASP A 4 13.02 -2.62 9.10
N ALA A 5 12.16 -3.55 9.50
CA ALA A 5 11.74 -4.68 8.68
C ALA A 5 10.56 -4.35 7.75
N TYR A 6 10.02 -3.14 7.79
CA TYR A 6 8.90 -2.76 6.93
C TYR A 6 9.32 -2.65 5.47
N VAL A 7 8.61 -3.37 4.59
CA VAL A 7 8.74 -3.26 3.14
C VAL A 7 7.56 -2.43 2.61
N PRO A 8 7.78 -1.19 2.13
CA PRO A 8 6.73 -0.38 1.54
C PRO A 8 6.12 -1.10 0.33
N HIS A 9 4.81 -1.29 0.35
CA HIS A 9 4.08 -1.99 -0.70
C HIS A 9 2.70 -1.39 -0.90
N VAL A 10 2.10 -1.67 -2.06
CA VAL A 10 0.70 -1.35 -2.35
C VAL A 10 -0.07 -2.66 -2.37
N THR A 11 -1.07 -2.80 -1.50
CA THR A 11 -1.99 -3.95 -1.56
C THR A 11 -2.91 -3.77 -2.78
N VAL A 12 -2.71 -4.59 -3.82
CA VAL A 12 -3.53 -4.55 -5.06
C VAL A 12 -4.77 -5.43 -4.96
N ALA A 13 -4.70 -6.53 -4.21
CA ALA A 13 -5.81 -7.44 -3.96
C ALA A 13 -5.70 -8.03 -2.55
N ARG A 14 -6.83 -8.35 -1.92
CA ARG A 14 -6.88 -8.99 -0.60
C ARG A 14 -8.06 -9.96 -0.54
N GLY A 15 -7.80 -11.17 -0.05
CA GLY A 15 -8.78 -12.26 -0.01
C GLY A 15 -9.02 -12.88 -1.39
N GLY A 16 -10.03 -13.75 -1.47
CA GLY A 16 -10.40 -14.44 -2.71
C GLY A 16 -9.64 -15.75 -2.95
N ASP A 17 -9.69 -16.18 -4.21
CA ASP A 17 -9.14 -17.45 -4.68
C ASP A 17 -7.60 -17.40 -4.84
N LEU A 18 -6.91 -18.46 -4.39
CA LEU A 18 -5.44 -18.53 -4.42
C LEU A 18 -4.92 -18.66 -5.85
N ASP A 19 -5.60 -19.39 -6.73
CA ASP A 19 -5.14 -19.55 -8.11
C ASP A 19 -5.26 -18.23 -8.88
N ALA A 20 -6.29 -17.44 -8.59
CA ALA A 20 -6.42 -16.07 -9.11
C ALA A 20 -5.27 -15.16 -8.65
N ALA A 21 -4.87 -15.26 -7.37
CA ALA A 21 -3.73 -14.50 -6.85
C ALA A 21 -2.40 -14.92 -7.52
N ALA A 22 -2.17 -16.21 -7.71
CA ALA A 22 -0.98 -16.72 -8.40
C ALA A 22 -0.87 -16.16 -9.83
N ARG A 23 -1.96 -16.24 -10.60
CA ARG A 23 -2.00 -15.68 -11.96
C ARG A 23 -1.79 -14.17 -12.01
N LEU A 24 -2.20 -13.43 -10.97
CA LEU A 24 -2.00 -11.98 -10.89
C LEU A 24 -0.52 -11.64 -10.71
N VAL A 25 0.21 -12.39 -9.88
CA VAL A 25 1.64 -12.16 -9.62
C VAL A 25 2.54 -12.50 -10.82
N GLU A 26 2.09 -13.39 -11.72
CA GLU A 26 2.79 -13.74 -12.96
C GLU A 26 2.65 -12.69 -14.08
N ARG A 27 1.97 -11.57 -13.83
CA ARG A 27 1.81 -10.49 -14.81
C ARG A 27 2.95 -9.50 -14.67
N ASP A 28 3.67 -9.27 -15.77
CA ASP A 28 4.55 -8.12 -15.88
C ASP A 28 3.75 -6.84 -16.11
N ILE A 29 4.17 -5.76 -15.46
CA ILE A 29 3.62 -4.43 -15.63
C ILE A 29 4.75 -3.45 -15.90
N GLU A 30 4.45 -2.39 -16.66
CA GLU A 30 5.39 -1.29 -16.80
C GLU A 30 5.53 -0.54 -15.46
N PRO A 31 6.76 -0.28 -14.98
CA PRO A 31 6.96 0.47 -13.75
C PRO A 31 6.39 1.88 -13.80
N ILE A 32 5.67 2.26 -12.75
CA ILE A 32 5.14 3.62 -12.57
C ILE A 32 5.98 4.32 -11.51
N ARG A 33 6.50 5.51 -11.85
CA ARG A 33 7.16 6.40 -10.89
C ARG A 33 6.20 7.52 -10.52
N TRP A 34 6.06 7.76 -9.21
CA TRP A 34 5.30 8.87 -8.66
C TRP A 34 6.02 9.50 -7.47
N THR A 35 5.54 10.66 -7.03
CA THR A 35 5.95 11.31 -5.79
C THR A 35 4.83 11.14 -4.76
N VAL A 36 5.19 10.89 -3.50
CA VAL A 36 4.24 10.89 -2.37
C VAL A 36 4.37 12.25 -1.70
N ASP A 37 3.27 13.01 -1.67
CA ASP A 37 3.27 14.38 -1.13
C ASP A 37 2.71 14.46 0.29
N GLU A 38 2.09 13.38 0.80
CA GLU A 38 1.44 13.37 2.11
C GLU A 38 1.41 11.95 2.71
N LEU A 39 1.49 11.87 4.04
CA LEU A 39 1.25 10.66 4.81
C LEU A 39 0.01 10.82 5.69
N ALA A 40 -0.86 9.81 5.71
CA ALA A 40 -1.99 9.76 6.61
C ALA A 40 -1.73 8.81 7.77
N PHE A 41 -2.08 9.22 8.99
CA PHE A 41 -2.25 8.31 10.11
C PHE A 41 -3.66 7.71 10.04
N TYR A 42 -3.77 6.39 10.12
CA TYR A 42 -5.02 5.67 9.85
C TYR A 42 -5.50 4.86 11.05
N ASP A 43 -6.77 4.98 11.40
CA ASP A 43 -7.46 4.12 12.39
C ASP A 43 -8.14 2.96 11.64
N ALA A 44 -7.57 1.76 11.79
CA ALA A 44 -8.07 0.56 11.12
C ALA A 44 -9.40 0.05 11.71
N ASP A 45 -9.67 0.27 13.00
CA ASP A 45 -10.89 -0.20 13.66
C ASP A 45 -12.10 0.61 13.19
N ARG A 46 -11.89 1.90 12.90
CA ARG A 46 -12.92 2.81 12.38
C ARG A 46 -12.86 3.01 10.87
N ASN A 47 -11.86 2.43 10.20
CA ASN A 47 -11.66 2.52 8.76
C ASN A 47 -11.62 3.98 8.25
N GLN A 48 -10.87 4.84 8.93
CA GLN A 48 -10.77 6.27 8.58
C GLN A 48 -9.37 6.87 8.88
N PRO A 49 -8.96 7.91 8.12
CA PRO A 49 -7.79 8.71 8.48
C PRO A 49 -8.08 9.56 9.73
N VAL A 50 -7.07 9.72 10.58
CA VAL A 50 -7.15 10.54 11.80
C VAL A 50 -6.39 11.86 11.69
N SER A 51 -5.33 11.91 10.89
CA SER A 51 -4.56 13.12 10.59
C SER A 51 -3.62 12.90 9.42
N TRP A 52 -3.02 14.00 8.93
CA TRP A 52 -2.13 14.02 7.78
C TRP A 52 -0.87 14.83 8.05
N VAL A 53 0.21 14.49 7.35
CA VAL A 53 1.47 15.22 7.34
C VAL A 53 1.91 15.41 5.89
N SER A 54 2.01 16.66 5.46
CA SER A 54 2.59 16.99 4.14
C SER A 54 4.08 16.67 4.14
N LEU A 55 4.55 16.01 3.08
CA LEU A 55 5.96 15.77 2.85
C LEU A 55 6.54 16.96 2.06
N PRO A 56 7.66 17.53 2.51
CA PRO A 56 8.32 18.58 1.75
C PRO A 56 8.85 18.03 0.43
N ALA A 57 8.77 18.86 -0.62
CA ALA A 57 9.28 18.58 -1.96
C ALA A 57 10.80 18.66 -2.04
#